data_AF-A0A7V9HCV2-F1
#
_entry.id   AF-A0A7V9HCV2-F1
#
_cell.length_a   1.000
_cell.length_b   1.000
_cell.length_c   1.000
_cell.angle_alpha   90.00
_cell.angle_beta   90.00
_cell.angle_gamma   90.00
#
_symmetry.space_group_name_H-M   'P 1'
#
loop_
_entity.id
_entity.type
_entity.pdbx_description
1 polymer ?
#
loop_
_entity_poly.entity_id
_entity_poly.type
_entity_poly.pdbx_seq_one_letter_code
_entity_poly.pdbx_strand_id
1 'polypeptide(L)'
;MHRRPLALRHRPRAAGLPRVAAWLTAGVGAINVISALTPGLSGRAALLAHLAPSGLVMAAHAAVLPVGLALLVLSVYLARRRRRALWLAVGLLAGVGGLELLKGLDVEEAAISWALAALLVWGRSAFTVHHENGTLTTALRRAGLAAAVAVAAATIGVVAASLWGAPTVSGGLVVRETLALLTLSAGPQEFTQGFAWLPLGVGLLSAGALVAAAWALFRPLCNPRNAPPDNERALVRGLLRRHGHDTLSAFKLREDLQTLFADDRQAFLSYRIKHGVLLVSGDPVGPDTALPGLIRSLTDFTAERGLRIGAVGASEAFSSLAHDAGLHALYLGDEAIVATTGFSLEGRPIKKVRQAVNRLERSGFSAELRRLGSLTETERRELEAVSRRWRAGAPERGFSMAMDGLGGEGLADSAVVVCRDEDGRIRGFLHFVPAYGRPTMSLSAMRRDRDTPNGLTDFLVVRSIQLLGEQGVEELSLNFAAFARWLHSPTGRIEPLLARVVRRGDRHFQIESLYSFNAKFFPRWQPRYLLHEGVSALPRTALAAMDVEGHLPRPALLTRLRRLARSGTAQAPALLRT
;
A
#
# COMPACT_ATOMS: atom_id res chain seq x y z
N MET A 1 21.71 7.94 35.57
CA MET A 1 20.36 7.35 35.47
C MET A 1 20.01 7.12 34.00
N HIS A 2 20.23 5.92 33.47
CA HIS A 2 19.79 5.57 32.11
C HIS A 2 18.26 5.48 32.09
N ARG A 3 17.58 6.53 31.63
CA ARG A 3 16.16 6.45 31.27
C ARG A 3 16.04 5.33 30.23
N ARG A 4 15.31 4.26 30.55
CA ARG A 4 14.93 3.24 29.56
C ARG A 4 14.32 3.99 28.36
N PRO A 5 14.75 3.73 27.12
CA PRO A 5 14.14 4.36 25.96
C PRO A 5 12.65 4.05 26.01
N LEU A 6 11.83 5.12 25.99
CA LEU A 6 10.38 5.00 25.85
C LEU A 6 10.13 4.11 24.63
N ALA A 7 9.51 2.96 24.84
CA ALA A 7 9.22 2.05 23.74
C ALA A 7 8.38 2.81 22.71
N LEU A 8 8.97 3.14 21.55
CA LEU A 8 8.31 3.88 20.47
C LEU A 8 7.15 3.10 19.86
N ARG A 9 7.05 1.81 20.21
CA ARG A 9 5.97 0.91 19.85
C ARG A 9 5.21 0.45 21.09
N HIS A 10 3.92 0.77 21.18
CA HIS A 10 3.05 0.12 22.15
C HIS A 10 2.90 -1.37 21.79
N ARG A 11 3.50 -2.26 22.60
CA ARG A 11 3.23 -3.70 22.53
C ARG A 11 2.03 -4.01 23.41
N PRO A 12 0.88 -4.43 22.85
CA PRO A 12 -0.24 -4.86 23.68
C PRO A 12 0.18 -6.10 24.50
N ARG A 13 -0.33 -6.21 25.73
CA ARG A 13 -0.02 -7.29 26.69
C ARG A 13 -0.15 -8.72 26.10
N ALA A 14 -0.93 -8.88 25.02
CA ALA A 14 -1.18 -10.15 24.34
C ALA A 14 -0.87 -10.09 22.83
N ALA A 15 0.33 -9.62 22.45
CA ALA A 15 0.67 -9.40 21.04
C ALA A 15 0.60 -10.66 20.15
N GLY A 16 0.80 -11.86 20.70
CA GLY A 16 0.69 -13.14 19.96
C GLY A 16 -0.74 -13.69 19.87
N LEU A 17 -1.63 -13.24 20.77
CA LEU A 17 -2.98 -13.80 20.94
C LEU A 17 -3.84 -13.77 19.66
N PRO A 18 -3.86 -12.70 18.83
CA PRO A 18 -4.73 -12.68 17.65
C PRO A 18 -4.47 -13.82 16.65
N ARG A 19 -3.22 -14.30 16.56
CA ARG A 19 -2.88 -15.46 15.69
C ARG A 19 -3.34 -16.77 16.31
N VAL A 20 -3.10 -16.95 17.61
CA VAL A 20 -3.52 -18.15 18.34
C VAL A 20 -5.05 -18.24 18.36
N ALA A 21 -5.71 -17.16 18.72
CA ALA A 21 -7.16 -17.06 18.73
C ALA A 21 -7.75 -17.31 17.32
N ALA A 22 -7.12 -16.81 16.25
CA ALA A 22 -7.55 -17.15 14.90
C ALA A 22 -7.48 -18.65 14.61
N TRP A 23 -6.39 -19.33 14.97
CA TRP A 23 -6.28 -20.79 14.80
C TRP A 23 -7.32 -21.55 15.63
N LEU A 24 -7.55 -21.14 16.88
CA LEU A 24 -8.57 -21.74 17.74
C LEU A 24 -9.99 -21.53 17.17
N THR A 25 -10.31 -20.31 16.72
CA THR A 25 -11.60 -20.01 16.07
C THR A 25 -11.77 -20.79 14.77
N ALA A 26 -10.70 -20.99 13.99
CA ALA A 26 -10.75 -21.82 12.80
C ALA A 26 -11.00 -23.30 13.16
N GLY A 27 -10.38 -23.80 14.23
CA GLY A 27 -10.61 -25.15 14.75
C GLY A 27 -12.06 -25.37 15.15
N VAL A 28 -12.63 -24.49 15.99
CA VAL A 28 -14.05 -24.55 16.39
C VAL A 28 -14.97 -24.45 15.16
N GLY A 29 -14.68 -23.53 14.23
CA GLY A 29 -15.45 -23.41 13.00
C GLY A 29 -15.42 -24.69 12.15
N ALA A 30 -14.26 -25.36 12.04
CA ALA A 30 -14.12 -26.62 11.32
C ALA A 30 -14.86 -27.78 12.00
N ILE A 31 -14.77 -27.87 13.34
CA ILE A 31 -15.53 -28.87 14.12
C ILE A 31 -17.03 -28.69 13.88
N ASN A 32 -17.53 -27.46 13.91
CA ASN A 32 -18.95 -27.18 13.70
C ASN A 32 -19.41 -27.54 12.28
N VAL A 33 -18.57 -27.28 11.27
CA VAL A 33 -18.84 -27.72 9.89
C VAL A 33 -18.88 -29.25 9.78
N ILE A 34 -17.91 -29.95 10.38
CA ILE A 34 -17.86 -31.42 10.37
C ILE A 34 -19.05 -32.01 11.12
N SER A 35 -19.36 -31.51 12.32
CA SER A 35 -20.50 -31.93 13.16
C SER A 35 -21.84 -31.71 12.44
N ALA A 36 -21.97 -30.63 11.65
CA ALA A 36 -23.17 -30.42 10.84
C ALA A 36 -23.28 -31.36 9.64
N LEU A 37 -22.15 -31.74 9.03
CA LEU A 37 -22.09 -32.64 7.87
C LEU A 37 -22.12 -34.13 8.25
N THR A 38 -21.92 -34.46 9.52
CA THR A 38 -21.89 -35.84 10.02
C THR A 38 -23.14 -36.11 10.88
N PRO A 39 -24.30 -36.41 10.27
CA PRO A 39 -25.49 -36.75 11.03
C PRO A 39 -25.29 -38.13 11.68
N GLY A 40 -25.14 -38.18 13.01
CA GLY A 40 -25.41 -39.41 13.79
C GLY A 40 -24.30 -39.97 14.68
N LEU A 41 -23.76 -39.21 15.64
CA LEU A 41 -22.94 -39.79 16.72
C LEU A 41 -23.50 -39.58 18.14
N SER A 42 -24.47 -38.68 18.34
CA SER A 42 -25.04 -38.45 19.65
C SER A 42 -26.24 -39.39 19.89
N GLY A 43 -25.98 -40.54 20.51
CA GLY A 43 -27.00 -41.44 21.10
C GLY A 43 -27.88 -40.79 22.20
N ARG A 44 -27.82 -39.46 22.35
CA ARG A 44 -28.55 -38.62 23.30
C ARG A 44 -29.77 -37.91 22.68
N ALA A 45 -29.99 -38.06 21.36
CA ALA A 45 -31.14 -37.47 20.66
C ALA A 45 -32.51 -37.91 21.26
N ALA A 46 -32.57 -39.10 21.88
CA ALA A 46 -33.78 -39.61 22.52
C ALA A 46 -34.22 -38.81 23.77
N LEU A 47 -33.28 -38.20 24.51
CA LEU A 47 -33.57 -37.42 25.73
C LEU A 47 -34.10 -36.01 25.40
N LEU A 48 -33.69 -35.42 24.28
CA LEU A 48 -34.09 -34.07 23.87
C LEU A 48 -35.48 -34.02 23.21
N ALA A 49 -35.95 -35.13 22.67
CA ALA A 49 -37.30 -35.26 22.13
C ALA A 49 -38.41 -35.03 23.17
N HIS A 50 -38.09 -35.04 24.47
CA HIS A 50 -39.03 -34.76 25.56
C HIS A 50 -38.97 -33.32 26.10
N LEU A 51 -37.94 -32.54 25.77
CA LEU A 51 -37.67 -31.23 26.39
C LEU A 51 -37.78 -30.04 25.41
N ALA A 52 -37.61 -30.26 24.11
CA ALA A 52 -37.64 -29.18 23.11
C ALA A 52 -38.57 -29.52 21.92
N PRO A 53 -39.32 -28.55 21.38
CA PRO A 53 -40.09 -28.75 20.15
C PRO A 53 -39.18 -29.19 18.99
N SER A 54 -39.58 -30.20 18.24
CA SER A 54 -38.81 -30.78 17.11
C SER A 54 -38.37 -29.73 16.07
N GLY A 55 -39.17 -28.69 15.85
CA GLY A 55 -38.82 -27.57 14.96
C GLY A 55 -37.64 -26.72 15.45
N LEU A 56 -37.47 -26.57 16.76
CA LEU A 56 -36.38 -25.79 17.36
C LEU A 56 -35.04 -26.54 17.24
N VAL A 57 -35.05 -27.86 17.42
CA VAL A 57 -33.86 -28.73 17.25
C VAL A 57 -33.39 -28.74 15.80
N MET A 58 -34.32 -28.78 14.84
CA MET A 58 -34.01 -28.73 13.41
C MET A 58 -33.43 -27.36 13.00
N ALA A 59 -34.00 -26.26 13.51
CA ALA A 59 -33.47 -24.92 13.29
C ALA A 59 -32.06 -24.74 13.89
N ALA A 60 -31.80 -25.32 15.07
CA ALA A 60 -30.48 -25.30 15.69
C ALA A 60 -29.44 -26.05 14.85
N HIS A 61 -29.76 -27.25 14.34
CA HIS A 61 -28.88 -27.99 13.42
C HIS A 61 -28.55 -27.19 12.16
N ALA A 62 -29.57 -26.58 11.54
CA ALA A 62 -29.44 -25.78 10.33
C ALA A 62 -28.55 -24.54 10.55
N ALA A 63 -28.52 -23.98 11.76
CA ALA A 63 -27.70 -22.80 12.07
C ALA A 63 -26.20 -23.11 12.32
N VAL A 64 -25.85 -24.34 12.72
CA VAL A 64 -24.45 -24.69 13.09
C VAL A 64 -23.49 -24.56 11.90
N LEU A 65 -23.90 -25.00 10.72
CA LEU A 65 -23.06 -24.98 9.50
C LEU A 65 -22.71 -23.55 9.03
N PRO A 66 -23.68 -22.63 8.81
CA PRO A 66 -23.35 -21.25 8.43
C PRO A 66 -22.57 -20.52 9.53
N VAL A 67 -22.81 -20.83 10.82
CA VAL A 67 -22.01 -20.27 11.92
C VAL A 67 -20.57 -20.79 11.86
N GLY A 68 -20.35 -22.09 11.63
CA GLY A 68 -19.01 -22.67 11.46
C GLY A 68 -18.24 -22.04 10.29
N LEU A 69 -18.90 -21.87 9.14
CA LEU A 69 -18.33 -21.16 7.98
C LEU A 69 -18.02 -19.69 8.30
N ALA A 70 -18.90 -19.00 9.03
CA ALA A 70 -18.67 -17.63 9.45
C ALA A 70 -17.46 -17.52 10.40
N LEU A 71 -17.30 -18.46 11.34
CA LEU A 71 -16.13 -18.52 12.24
C LEU A 71 -14.83 -18.76 11.46
N LEU A 72 -14.83 -19.64 10.44
CA LEU A 72 -13.70 -19.85 9.55
C LEU A 72 -13.33 -18.55 8.81
N VAL A 73 -14.30 -17.82 8.28
CA VAL A 73 -14.05 -16.52 7.64
C VAL A 73 -13.52 -15.50 8.64
N LEU A 74 -14.13 -15.41 9.83
CA LEU A 74 -13.72 -14.49 10.90
C LEU A 74 -12.31 -14.77 11.40
N SER A 75 -11.85 -16.03 11.41
CA SER A 75 -10.49 -16.41 11.81
C SER A 75 -9.42 -15.61 11.05
N VAL A 76 -9.60 -15.41 9.74
CA VAL A 76 -8.68 -14.64 8.90
C VAL A 76 -8.65 -13.16 9.32
N TYR A 77 -9.79 -12.61 9.72
CA TYR A 77 -9.91 -11.21 10.16
C TYR A 77 -9.46 -11.02 11.62
N LEU A 78 -9.59 -12.03 12.48
CA LEU A 78 -9.00 -12.08 13.82
C LEU A 78 -7.47 -12.08 13.74
N ALA A 79 -6.89 -12.88 12.85
CA ALA A 79 -5.44 -12.86 12.60
C ALA A 79 -4.94 -11.48 12.13
N ARG A 80 -5.82 -10.71 11.47
CA ARG A 80 -5.59 -9.32 11.05
C ARG A 80 -6.00 -8.27 12.10
N ARG A 81 -6.29 -8.68 13.34
CA ARG A 81 -6.56 -7.82 14.50
C ARG A 81 -7.79 -6.90 14.33
N ARG A 82 -8.79 -7.33 13.56
CA ARG A 82 -9.99 -6.53 13.26
C ARG A 82 -10.94 -6.50 14.47
N ARG A 83 -11.24 -5.31 14.99
CA ARG A 83 -12.10 -5.14 16.17
C ARG A 83 -13.57 -5.55 15.95
N ARG A 84 -14.12 -5.37 14.74
CA ARG A 84 -15.47 -5.88 14.40
C ARG A 84 -15.51 -7.41 14.34
N ALA A 85 -14.46 -8.04 13.80
CA ALA A 85 -14.37 -9.50 13.73
C ALA A 85 -14.29 -10.12 15.12
N LEU A 86 -13.58 -9.46 16.06
CA LEU A 86 -13.56 -9.83 17.47
C LEU A 86 -14.98 -9.95 18.05
N TRP A 87 -15.76 -8.88 18.00
CA TRP A 87 -17.09 -8.87 18.63
C TRP A 87 -18.08 -9.79 17.91
N LEU A 88 -17.99 -9.93 16.59
CA LEU A 88 -18.81 -10.89 15.85
C LEU A 88 -18.44 -12.33 16.18
N ALA A 89 -17.15 -12.65 16.30
CA ALA A 89 -16.71 -13.98 16.73
C ALA A 89 -17.17 -14.29 18.15
N VAL A 90 -17.06 -13.33 19.08
CA VAL A 90 -17.57 -13.48 20.46
C VAL A 90 -19.08 -13.74 20.46
N GLY A 91 -19.86 -12.98 19.69
CA GLY A 91 -21.30 -13.17 19.59
C GLY A 91 -21.68 -14.53 18.99
N LEU A 92 -21.01 -14.95 17.92
CA LEU A 92 -21.25 -16.25 17.28
C LEU A 92 -20.86 -17.42 18.18
N LEU A 93 -19.72 -17.35 18.88
CA LEU A 93 -19.27 -18.38 19.82
C LEU A 93 -20.21 -18.49 21.03
N ALA A 94 -20.70 -17.35 21.55
CA ALA A 94 -21.69 -17.35 22.61
C ALA A 94 -23.01 -18.00 22.15
N GLY A 95 -23.49 -17.62 20.96
CA GLY A 95 -24.72 -18.15 20.37
C GLY A 95 -24.62 -19.64 20.03
N VAL A 96 -23.52 -20.09 19.43
CA VAL A 96 -23.36 -21.50 19.03
C VAL A 96 -23.25 -22.42 20.23
N GLY A 97 -22.56 -22.02 21.31
CA GLY A 97 -22.55 -22.78 22.55
C GLY A 97 -23.96 -22.94 23.14
N GLY A 98 -24.83 -21.93 22.99
CA GLY A 98 -26.25 -22.06 23.35
C GLY A 98 -27.01 -23.06 22.46
N LEU A 99 -26.74 -23.07 21.16
CA LEU A 99 -27.35 -24.01 20.20
C LEU A 99 -26.88 -25.46 20.42
N GLU A 100 -25.60 -25.67 20.76
CA GLU A 100 -25.00 -26.98 21.07
C GLU A 100 -25.68 -27.63 22.29
N LEU A 101 -25.99 -26.83 23.31
CA LEU A 101 -26.78 -27.29 24.47
C LEU A 101 -28.22 -27.69 24.08
N LEU A 102 -28.87 -26.91 23.21
CA LEU A 102 -30.24 -27.18 22.73
C LEU A 102 -30.33 -28.38 21.79
N LYS A 103 -29.24 -28.69 21.07
CA LYS A 103 -29.18 -29.72 20.03
C LYS A 103 -28.86 -31.12 20.57
N GLY A 104 -27.96 -31.23 21.55
CA GLY A 104 -27.40 -32.52 21.95
C GLY A 104 -26.98 -32.65 23.42
N LEU A 105 -27.15 -31.59 24.23
CA LEU A 105 -26.47 -31.44 25.53
C LEU A 105 -24.96 -31.64 25.38
N ASP A 106 -24.37 -31.12 24.31
CA ASP A 106 -22.94 -31.22 24.03
C ASP A 106 -22.18 -30.17 24.87
N VAL A 107 -22.14 -30.41 26.19
CA VAL A 107 -21.57 -29.50 27.19
C VAL A 107 -20.09 -29.21 26.91
N GLU A 108 -19.36 -30.18 26.34
CA GLU A 108 -17.95 -30.03 25.98
C GLU A 108 -17.76 -29.01 24.85
N GLU A 109 -18.54 -29.10 23.77
CA GLU A 109 -18.49 -28.16 22.64
C GLU A 109 -18.87 -26.74 23.09
N ALA A 110 -19.93 -26.63 23.89
CA ALA A 110 -20.39 -25.35 24.43
C ALA A 110 -19.34 -24.70 25.34
N ALA A 111 -18.69 -25.50 26.21
CA ALA A 111 -17.64 -25.03 27.10
C ALA A 111 -16.41 -24.53 26.31
N ILE A 112 -16.00 -25.22 25.25
CA ILE A 112 -14.89 -24.79 24.38
C ILE A 112 -15.23 -23.46 23.69
N SER A 113 -16.43 -23.35 23.13
CA SER A 113 -16.92 -22.14 22.45
C SER A 113 -16.92 -20.93 23.40
N TRP A 114 -17.44 -21.10 24.62
CA TRP A 114 -17.48 -20.02 25.62
C TRP A 114 -16.12 -19.68 26.22
N ALA A 115 -15.25 -20.66 26.43
CA ALA A 115 -13.87 -20.43 26.87
C ALA A 115 -13.10 -19.60 25.83
N LEU A 116 -13.28 -19.91 24.54
CA LEU A 116 -12.68 -19.12 23.46
C LEU A 116 -13.26 -17.70 23.38
N ALA A 117 -14.57 -17.54 23.59
CA ALA A 117 -15.19 -16.21 23.67
C ALA A 117 -14.62 -15.39 24.83
N ALA A 118 -14.45 -15.99 26.02
CA ALA A 118 -13.84 -15.35 27.18
C ALA A 118 -12.37 -14.95 26.90
N LEU A 119 -11.60 -15.82 26.26
CA LEU A 119 -10.21 -15.53 25.84
C LEU A 119 -10.15 -14.34 24.88
N LEU A 120 -11.07 -14.27 23.91
CA LEU A 120 -11.18 -13.15 22.97
C LEU A 120 -11.52 -11.84 23.68
N VAL A 121 -12.45 -11.86 24.65
CA VAL A 121 -12.83 -10.67 25.45
C VAL A 121 -11.66 -10.22 26.33
N TRP A 122 -10.97 -11.13 27.00
CA TRP A 122 -9.76 -10.84 27.78
C TRP A 122 -8.67 -10.21 26.90
N GLY A 123 -8.51 -10.76 25.69
CA GLY A 123 -7.58 -10.33 24.67
C GLY A 123 -7.91 -9.06 23.88
N ARG A 124 -9.04 -8.40 24.17
CA ARG A 124 -9.61 -7.36 23.30
C ARG A 124 -8.66 -6.21 22.97
N SER A 125 -7.71 -5.88 23.84
CA SER A 125 -6.73 -4.82 23.60
C SER A 125 -5.70 -5.15 22.50
N ALA A 126 -5.59 -6.42 22.08
CA ALA A 126 -4.71 -6.83 20.99
C ALA A 126 -5.33 -6.60 19.59
N PHE A 127 -6.63 -6.29 19.52
CA PHE A 127 -7.42 -6.08 18.30
C PHE A 127 -7.61 -4.58 18.04
N THR A 128 -6.56 -3.93 17.55
CA THR A 128 -6.47 -2.47 17.41
C THR A 128 -7.08 -1.91 16.12
N VAL A 129 -7.43 -2.77 15.15
CA VAL A 129 -7.75 -2.29 13.80
C VAL A 129 -9.21 -1.81 13.72
N HIS A 130 -9.36 -0.51 13.52
CA HIS A 130 -10.61 0.22 13.35
C HIS A 130 -11.10 0.18 11.89
N HIS A 131 -12.38 0.53 11.70
CA HIS A 131 -13.09 0.46 10.42
C HIS A 131 -13.80 1.80 10.17
N GLU A 132 -14.05 2.12 8.92
CA GLU A 132 -14.69 3.39 8.53
C GLU A 132 -16.12 3.45 9.08
N ASN A 133 -16.44 4.55 9.77
CA ASN A 133 -17.79 4.86 10.23
C ASN A 133 -18.52 5.53 9.05
N GLY A 134 -19.58 4.90 8.53
CA GLY A 134 -20.29 5.32 7.30
C GLY A 134 -20.33 4.26 6.20
N THR A 135 -19.40 3.28 6.21
CA THR A 135 -19.48 2.10 5.34
C THR A 135 -20.33 0.98 5.93
N LEU A 136 -20.73 1.03 7.21
CA LEU A 136 -21.58 0.00 7.81
C LEU A 136 -22.92 -0.10 7.09
N THR A 137 -23.61 1.01 6.88
CA THR A 137 -24.89 1.05 6.14
C THR A 137 -24.71 0.56 4.70
N THR A 138 -23.63 0.99 4.04
CA THR A 138 -23.33 0.57 2.66
C THR A 138 -22.94 -0.91 2.57
N ALA A 139 -22.21 -1.42 3.56
CA ALA A 139 -21.79 -2.82 3.65
C ALA A 139 -22.96 -3.72 4.01
N LEU A 140 -23.80 -3.32 4.97
CA LEU A 140 -25.05 -4.00 5.33
C LEU A 140 -26.02 -4.00 4.16
N ARG A 141 -26.14 -2.90 3.39
CA ARG A 141 -26.95 -2.88 2.16
C ARG A 141 -26.44 -3.85 1.11
N ARG A 142 -25.11 -3.93 0.91
CA ARG A 142 -24.50 -4.86 -0.05
C ARG A 142 -24.61 -6.32 0.41
N ALA A 143 -24.42 -6.58 1.70
CA ALA A 143 -24.60 -7.89 2.30
C ALA A 143 -26.06 -8.33 2.24
N GLY A 144 -26.99 -7.42 2.56
CA GLY A 144 -28.44 -7.64 2.45
C GLY A 144 -28.87 -7.89 1.01
N LEU A 145 -28.33 -7.15 0.03
CA LEU A 145 -28.57 -7.42 -1.38
C LEU A 145 -28.04 -8.80 -1.81
N ALA A 146 -26.82 -9.16 -1.40
CA ALA A 146 -26.26 -10.48 -1.70
C ALA A 146 -27.09 -11.62 -1.08
N ALA A 147 -27.54 -11.44 0.16
CA ALA A 147 -28.44 -12.38 0.84
C ALA A 147 -29.80 -12.46 0.13
N ALA A 148 -30.40 -11.33 -0.26
CA ALA A 148 -31.66 -11.29 -0.98
C ALA A 148 -31.56 -11.99 -2.35
N VAL A 149 -30.45 -11.80 -3.07
CA VAL A 149 -30.19 -12.51 -4.34
C VAL A 149 -30.04 -14.01 -4.11
N ALA A 150 -29.31 -14.43 -3.07
CA ALA A 150 -29.16 -15.84 -2.74
C ALA A 150 -30.52 -16.49 -2.37
N VAL A 151 -31.33 -15.79 -1.56
CA VAL A 151 -32.70 -16.22 -1.21
C VAL A 151 -33.55 -16.32 -2.46
N ALA A 152 -33.61 -15.29 -3.30
CA ALA A 152 -34.40 -15.30 -4.52
C ALA A 152 -33.98 -16.42 -5.47
N ALA A 153 -32.67 -16.63 -5.67
CA ALA A 153 -32.16 -17.70 -6.52
C ALA A 153 -32.51 -19.10 -5.97
N ALA A 154 -32.39 -19.29 -4.65
CA ALA A 154 -32.78 -20.54 -3.98
C ALA A 154 -34.29 -20.80 -4.13
N THR A 155 -35.13 -19.80 -3.86
CA THR A 155 -36.59 -19.92 -4.00
C THR A 155 -36.99 -20.21 -5.44
N ILE A 156 -36.43 -19.50 -6.43
CA ILE A 156 -36.71 -19.71 -7.85
C ILE A 156 -36.30 -21.13 -8.26
N GLY A 157 -35.13 -21.60 -7.83
CA GLY A 157 -34.65 -22.95 -8.12
C GLY A 157 -35.54 -24.04 -7.52
N VAL A 158 -35.97 -23.88 -6.26
CA VAL A 158 -36.90 -24.79 -5.58
C VAL A 158 -38.27 -24.81 -6.26
N VAL A 159 -38.80 -23.66 -6.63
CA VAL A 159 -40.08 -23.55 -7.36
C VAL A 159 -39.97 -24.21 -8.73
N ALA A 160 -38.91 -23.94 -9.49
CA ALA A 160 -38.69 -24.56 -10.80
C ALA A 160 -38.56 -26.09 -10.70
N ALA A 161 -37.80 -26.58 -9.72
CA ALA A 161 -37.67 -28.02 -9.46
C ALA A 161 -39.01 -28.65 -9.04
N SER A 162 -39.78 -27.97 -8.18
CA SER A 162 -41.09 -28.45 -7.73
C SER A 162 -42.12 -28.51 -8.85
N LEU A 163 -42.10 -27.55 -9.78
CA LEU A 163 -42.97 -27.52 -10.96
C LEU A 163 -42.65 -28.63 -11.98
N TRP A 164 -41.40 -29.10 -12.01
CA TRP A 164 -40.96 -30.14 -12.93
C TRP A 164 -41.06 -31.56 -12.35
N GLY A 165 -40.98 -31.71 -11.03
CA GLY A 165 -40.84 -33.01 -10.37
C GLY A 165 -42.03 -33.51 -9.53
N ALA A 166 -42.99 -32.66 -9.15
CA ALA A 166 -44.09 -33.07 -8.25
C ALA A 166 -45.45 -32.41 -8.59
N PRO A 167 -46.59 -33.12 -8.40
CA PRO A 167 -47.92 -32.64 -8.80
C PRO A 167 -48.56 -31.60 -7.88
N THR A 168 -48.01 -31.31 -6.68
CA THR A 168 -48.56 -30.30 -5.76
C THR A 168 -47.47 -29.42 -5.14
N VAL A 169 -47.51 -28.12 -5.42
CA VAL A 169 -46.59 -27.12 -4.83
C VAL A 169 -47.33 -26.41 -3.70
N SER A 170 -46.94 -26.66 -2.45
CA SER A 170 -47.43 -25.88 -1.31
C SER A 170 -46.43 -24.79 -0.93
N GLY A 171 -46.92 -23.59 -0.59
CA GLY A 171 -46.05 -22.48 -0.18
C GLY A 171 -45.18 -22.81 1.05
N GLY A 172 -45.70 -23.60 1.99
CA GLY A 172 -44.95 -24.06 3.16
C GLY A 172 -43.79 -24.99 2.81
N LEU A 173 -43.93 -25.85 1.79
CA LEU A 173 -42.85 -26.72 1.31
C LEU A 173 -41.73 -25.90 0.67
N VAL A 174 -42.08 -24.93 -0.18
CA VAL A 174 -41.10 -24.05 -0.84
C VAL A 174 -40.29 -23.27 0.18
N VAL A 175 -40.92 -22.72 1.22
CA VAL A 175 -40.23 -21.99 2.29
C VAL A 175 -39.27 -22.91 3.06
N ARG A 176 -39.73 -24.11 3.45
CA ARG A 176 -38.92 -25.07 4.21
C ARG A 176 -37.72 -25.57 3.40
N GLU A 177 -37.92 -25.88 2.13
CA GLU A 177 -36.86 -26.33 1.22
C GLU A 177 -35.85 -25.21 0.93
N THR A 178 -36.33 -24.00 0.65
CA THR A 178 -35.47 -22.82 0.46
C THR A 178 -34.61 -22.56 1.69
N LEU A 179 -35.22 -22.60 2.89
CA LEU A 179 -34.51 -22.43 4.14
C LEU A 179 -33.44 -23.52 4.31
N ALA A 180 -33.80 -24.79 4.05
CA ALA A 180 -32.89 -25.92 4.14
C ALA A 180 -31.68 -25.77 3.20
N LEU A 181 -31.89 -25.36 1.95
CA LEU A 181 -30.81 -25.14 0.98
C LEU A 181 -29.90 -23.97 1.37
N LEU A 182 -30.46 -22.87 1.86
CA LEU A 182 -29.68 -21.70 2.32
C LEU A 182 -28.86 -22.01 3.58
N THR A 183 -29.35 -22.92 4.43
CA THR A 183 -28.64 -23.42 5.61
C THR A 183 -27.74 -24.63 5.32
N LEU A 184 -27.62 -25.03 4.04
CA LEU A 184 -26.80 -26.16 3.60
C LEU A 184 -27.20 -27.50 4.25
N SER A 185 -28.48 -27.65 4.62
CA SER A 185 -29.06 -28.87 5.19
C SER A 185 -29.88 -29.62 4.15
N ALA A 186 -30.03 -30.95 4.31
CA ALA A 186 -30.90 -31.75 3.46
C ALA A 186 -32.37 -31.34 3.65
N GLY A 187 -33.02 -30.93 2.56
CA GLY A 187 -34.44 -30.65 2.54
C GLY A 187 -35.28 -31.92 2.36
N PRO A 188 -36.59 -31.84 2.59
CA PRO A 188 -37.54 -32.94 2.37
C PRO A 188 -37.68 -33.40 0.91
N GLN A 189 -37.24 -32.63 -0.09
CA GLN A 189 -37.30 -33.03 -1.50
C GLN A 189 -35.99 -33.66 -1.99
N GLU A 190 -36.09 -34.81 -2.67
CA GLU A 190 -34.99 -35.38 -3.43
C GLU A 190 -34.95 -34.80 -4.86
N PHE A 191 -33.88 -34.08 -5.19
CA PHE A 191 -33.69 -33.50 -6.52
C PHE A 191 -33.07 -34.51 -7.50
N THR A 192 -33.85 -35.02 -8.46
CA THR A 192 -33.38 -36.00 -9.46
C THR A 192 -32.99 -35.37 -10.81
N GLN A 193 -32.09 -36.07 -11.54
CA GLN A 193 -31.50 -35.93 -12.89
C GLN A 193 -31.31 -34.54 -13.54
N GLY A 194 -32.24 -33.58 -13.46
CA GLY A 194 -32.11 -32.22 -13.99
C GLY A 194 -31.76 -31.13 -12.96
N PHE A 195 -32.09 -31.35 -11.67
CA PHE A 195 -31.90 -30.37 -10.58
C PHE A 195 -30.96 -30.85 -9.47
N ALA A 196 -30.25 -31.97 -9.67
CA ALA A 196 -29.29 -32.50 -8.68
C ALA A 196 -28.14 -31.52 -8.36
N TRP A 197 -27.87 -30.55 -9.23
CA TRP A 197 -26.90 -29.48 -9.01
C TRP A 197 -27.42 -28.36 -8.07
N LEU A 198 -28.73 -28.28 -7.83
CA LEU A 198 -29.36 -27.17 -7.13
C LEU A 198 -28.86 -27.00 -5.68
N PRO A 199 -28.75 -28.06 -4.85
CA PRO A 199 -28.23 -27.91 -3.49
C PRO A 199 -26.78 -27.41 -3.46
N LEU A 200 -25.93 -27.94 -4.36
CA LEU A 200 -24.55 -27.50 -4.50
C LEU A 200 -24.48 -26.03 -4.99
N GLY A 201 -25.31 -25.66 -5.96
CA GLY A 201 -25.37 -24.32 -6.52
C GLY A 201 -25.80 -23.27 -5.49
N VAL A 202 -26.90 -23.53 -4.77
CA VAL A 202 -27.39 -22.65 -3.69
C VAL A 202 -26.37 -22.58 -2.55
N GLY A 203 -25.72 -23.69 -2.23
CA GLY A 203 -24.67 -23.73 -1.22
C GLY A 203 -23.45 -22.88 -1.56
N LEU A 204 -22.94 -22.99 -2.80
CA LEU A 204 -21.85 -22.17 -3.31
C LEU A 204 -22.23 -20.68 -3.38
N LEU A 205 -23.48 -20.37 -3.77
CA LEU A 205 -24.00 -19.00 -3.78
C LEU A 205 -24.07 -18.41 -2.36
N SER A 206 -24.55 -19.19 -1.39
CA SER A 206 -24.67 -18.77 0.01
C SER A 206 -23.29 -18.57 0.65
N ALA A 207 -22.35 -19.49 0.40
CA ALA A 207 -20.95 -19.34 0.83
C ALA A 207 -20.28 -18.13 0.18
N GLY A 208 -20.52 -17.91 -1.12
CA GLY A 208 -20.03 -16.75 -1.86
C GLY A 208 -20.60 -15.43 -1.31
N ALA A 209 -21.90 -15.38 -1.00
CA ALA A 209 -22.56 -14.23 -0.39
C ALA A 209 -21.99 -13.94 1.00
N LEU A 210 -21.74 -14.97 1.82
CA LEU A 210 -21.11 -14.84 3.13
C LEU A 210 -19.70 -14.25 3.03
N VAL A 211 -18.87 -14.76 2.11
CA VAL A 211 -17.51 -14.23 1.86
C VAL A 211 -17.57 -12.79 1.36
N ALA A 212 -18.48 -12.47 0.44
CA ALA A 212 -18.66 -11.12 -0.08
C ALA A 212 -19.13 -10.14 1.00
N ALA A 213 -20.06 -10.54 1.86
CA ALA A 213 -20.53 -9.77 3.00
C ALA A 213 -19.40 -9.53 4.02
N ALA A 214 -18.64 -10.56 4.37
CA ALA A 214 -17.48 -10.44 5.24
C ALA A 214 -16.42 -9.49 4.63
N TRP A 215 -16.11 -9.63 3.34
CA TRP A 215 -15.19 -8.74 2.65
C TRP A 215 -15.65 -7.27 2.68
N ALA A 216 -16.95 -7.02 2.47
CA ALA A 216 -17.51 -5.68 2.53
C ALA A 216 -17.49 -5.10 3.95
N LEU A 217 -17.79 -5.91 4.97
CA LEU A 217 -17.91 -5.48 6.37
C LEU A 217 -16.56 -5.23 7.04
N PHE A 218 -15.53 -6.00 6.66
CA PHE A 218 -14.18 -5.96 7.24
C PHE A 218 -13.15 -5.24 6.36
N ARG A 219 -13.61 -4.49 5.35
CA ARG A 219 -12.73 -3.66 4.54
C ARG A 219 -12.01 -2.63 5.44
N PRO A 220 -10.66 -2.52 5.38
CA PRO A 220 -9.91 -1.54 6.15
C PRO A 220 -10.36 -0.11 5.84
N LEU A 221 -10.18 0.79 6.82
CA LEU A 221 -10.25 2.24 6.66
C LEU A 221 -9.54 2.63 5.36
N CYS A 222 -10.29 3.23 4.43
CA CYS A 222 -9.67 3.86 3.29
C CYS A 222 -9.00 5.15 3.76
N ASN A 223 -7.78 5.39 3.28
CA ASN A 223 -7.14 6.66 3.56
C ASN A 223 -7.86 7.76 2.76
N PRO A 224 -8.21 8.91 3.36
CA PRO A 224 -8.79 10.02 2.62
C PRO A 224 -7.89 10.37 1.44
N ARG A 225 -8.46 10.48 0.24
CA ARG A 225 -7.72 10.88 -0.97
C ARG A 225 -7.78 12.38 -1.21
N ASN A 226 -8.27 13.13 -0.23
CA ASN A 226 -8.45 14.56 -0.38
C ASN A 226 -7.07 15.22 -0.41
N ALA A 227 -6.93 16.25 -1.24
CA ALA A 227 -5.75 17.09 -1.22
C ALA A 227 -5.60 17.70 0.19
N PRO A 228 -4.38 17.77 0.74
CA PRO A 228 -4.17 18.42 2.03
C PRO A 228 -4.57 19.91 1.91
N PRO A 229 -5.28 20.46 2.92
CA PRO A 229 -5.68 21.86 2.93
C PRO A 229 -4.47 22.79 2.90
N ASP A 230 -4.67 24.01 2.39
CA ASP A 230 -3.57 24.94 2.09
C ASP A 230 -2.74 25.34 3.33
N ASN A 231 -3.38 25.40 4.50
CA ASN A 231 -2.72 25.65 5.78
C ASN A 231 -1.70 24.56 6.14
N GLU A 232 -2.00 23.28 5.86
CA GLU A 232 -1.06 22.18 6.07
C GLU A 232 0.12 22.26 5.11
N ARG A 233 -0.14 22.62 3.84
CA ARG A 233 0.92 22.83 2.85
C ARG A 233 1.86 23.96 3.26
N ALA A 234 1.34 25.05 3.82
CA ALA A 234 2.15 26.13 4.36
C ALA A 234 3.02 25.67 5.55
N LEU A 235 2.45 24.90 6.49
CA LEU A 235 3.17 24.35 7.63
C LEU A 235 4.31 23.40 7.20
N VAL A 236 4.04 22.47 6.28
CA VAL A 236 5.03 21.55 5.71
C VAL A 236 6.19 22.31 5.09
N ARG A 237 5.91 23.35 4.29
CA ARG A 237 6.95 24.22 3.71
C ARG A 237 7.79 24.91 4.79
N GLY A 238 7.15 25.43 5.83
CA GLY A 238 7.85 26.09 6.94
C GLY A 238 8.77 25.13 7.72
N LEU A 239 8.31 23.91 7.99
CA LEU A 239 9.11 22.88 8.66
C LEU A 239 10.26 22.38 7.78
N LEU A 240 10.03 22.19 6.48
CA LEU A 240 11.08 21.83 5.54
C LEU A 240 12.17 22.88 5.50
N ARG A 241 11.84 24.16 5.40
CA ARG A 241 12.84 25.24 5.35
C ARG A 241 13.71 25.29 6.61
N ARG A 242 13.18 24.92 7.77
CA ARG A 242 13.90 24.94 9.05
C ARG A 242 14.68 23.66 9.35
N HIS A 243 14.13 22.49 9.00
CA HIS A 243 14.62 21.19 9.46
C HIS A 243 14.85 20.16 8.33
N GLY A 244 14.63 20.53 7.07
CA GLY A 244 14.70 19.64 5.90
C GLY A 244 16.12 19.43 5.35
N HIS A 245 17.07 19.07 6.23
CA HIS A 245 18.51 18.98 5.94
C HIS A 245 18.89 17.84 4.99
N ASP A 246 18.10 16.77 4.97
CA ASP A 246 18.37 15.63 4.11
C ASP A 246 18.11 15.95 2.63
N THR A 247 18.92 15.38 1.72
CA THR A 247 18.80 15.58 0.27
C THR A 247 17.45 15.16 -0.30
N LEU A 248 16.73 14.25 0.37
CA LEU A 248 15.41 13.80 -0.07
C LEU A 248 14.24 14.58 0.54
N SER A 249 14.53 15.58 1.38
CA SER A 249 13.50 16.33 2.11
C SER A 249 12.54 17.07 1.19
N ALA A 250 13.03 17.72 0.13
CA ALA A 250 12.17 18.50 -0.77
C ALA A 250 11.16 17.64 -1.57
N PHE A 251 11.44 16.35 -1.80
CA PHE A 251 10.49 15.46 -2.47
C PHE A 251 9.20 15.22 -1.69
N LYS A 252 9.17 15.62 -0.41
CA LYS A 252 7.96 15.60 0.43
C LYS A 252 6.89 16.62 -0.01
N LEU A 253 7.25 17.57 -0.88
CA LEU A 253 6.35 18.58 -1.43
C LEU A 253 5.51 18.09 -2.61
N ARG A 254 5.72 16.84 -3.07
CA ARG A 254 4.89 16.23 -4.11
C ARG A 254 3.41 16.21 -3.73
N GLU A 255 2.54 16.39 -4.71
CA GLU A 255 1.10 16.50 -4.48
C GLU A 255 0.43 15.14 -4.23
N ASP A 256 1.07 14.05 -4.66
CA ASP A 256 0.56 12.70 -4.51
C ASP A 256 0.91 12.03 -3.16
N LEU A 257 1.65 12.75 -2.31
CA LEU A 257 2.00 12.34 -0.96
C LEU A 257 0.96 12.84 0.05
N GLN A 258 0.77 12.05 1.09
CA GLN A 258 0.03 12.47 2.28
C GLN A 258 0.99 12.78 3.41
N THR A 259 0.55 13.62 4.34
CA THR A 259 1.37 14.05 5.47
C THR A 259 0.81 13.49 6.77
N LEU A 260 1.70 12.97 7.62
CA LEU A 260 1.40 12.65 9.01
C LEU A 260 2.23 13.58 9.90
N PHE A 261 1.58 14.27 10.84
CA PHE A 261 2.24 15.14 11.80
C PHE A 261 2.40 14.44 13.15
N ALA A 262 3.39 14.88 13.93
CA ALA A 262 3.44 14.64 15.36
C ALA A 262 2.29 15.36 16.06
N ASP A 263 1.95 14.93 17.28
CA ASP A 263 0.85 15.50 18.06
C ASP A 263 1.03 17.01 18.30
N ASP A 264 2.27 17.46 18.49
CA ASP A 264 2.67 18.88 18.64
C ASP A 264 2.81 19.64 17.31
N ARG A 265 2.66 18.94 16.18
CA ARG A 265 2.83 19.43 14.81
C ARG A 265 4.19 20.07 14.52
N GLN A 266 5.22 19.79 15.32
CA GLN A 266 6.59 20.29 15.10
C GLN A 266 7.40 19.38 14.17
N ALA A 267 6.96 18.14 13.98
CA ALA A 267 7.56 17.20 13.04
C ALA A 267 6.50 16.59 12.14
N PHE A 268 6.92 16.18 10.94
CA PHE A 268 6.06 15.47 10.00
C PHE A 268 6.83 14.45 9.17
N LEU A 269 6.10 13.54 8.56
CA LEU A 269 6.59 12.67 7.49
C LEU A 269 5.58 12.65 6.35
N SER A 270 6.07 12.37 5.15
CA SER A 270 5.21 12.19 3.97
C SER A 270 5.18 10.72 3.57
N TYR A 271 4.01 10.22 3.17
CA TYR A 271 3.80 8.80 2.92
C TYR A 271 2.79 8.52 1.80
N ARG A 272 2.81 7.27 1.31
CA ARG A 272 1.77 6.67 0.48
C ARG A 272 1.40 5.28 0.97
N ILE A 273 0.14 4.90 0.81
CA ILE A 273 -0.31 3.55 1.16
C ILE A 273 -0.50 2.72 -0.10
N LYS A 274 0.26 1.63 -0.22
CA LYS A 274 0.14 0.64 -1.31
C LYS A 274 0.23 -0.76 -0.76
N HIS A 275 -0.58 -1.67 -1.30
CA HIS A 275 -0.60 -3.09 -0.91
C HIS A 275 -0.76 -3.35 0.61
N GLY A 276 -1.34 -2.42 1.38
CA GLY A 276 -1.46 -2.53 2.85
C GLY A 276 -0.18 -2.16 3.61
N VAL A 277 0.75 -1.48 2.95
CA VAL A 277 1.97 -0.91 3.52
C VAL A 277 1.88 0.61 3.41
N LEU A 278 2.09 1.30 4.53
CA LEU A 278 2.37 2.73 4.57
C LEU A 278 3.87 2.89 4.32
N LEU A 279 4.20 3.48 3.17
CA LEU A 279 5.57 3.78 2.78
C LEU A 279 5.86 5.24 3.06
N VAL A 280 6.83 5.50 3.93
CA VAL A 280 7.39 6.82 4.20
C VAL A 280 8.39 7.18 3.09
N SER A 281 8.36 8.45 2.66
CA SER A 281 9.25 9.00 1.63
C SER A 281 10.45 9.69 2.28
N GLY A 282 11.62 9.04 2.26
CA GLY A 282 12.84 9.49 2.92
C GLY A 282 12.69 9.62 4.43
N ASP A 283 13.44 10.56 5.01
CA ASP A 283 13.50 10.76 6.47
C ASP A 283 12.37 11.63 7.00
N PRO A 284 11.91 11.48 8.26
CA PRO A 284 11.02 12.44 8.88
C PRO A 284 11.69 13.82 9.02
N VAL A 285 10.88 14.89 9.07
CA VAL A 285 11.37 16.28 9.13
C VAL A 285 10.82 16.95 10.38
N GLY A 286 11.70 17.52 11.20
CA GLY A 286 11.38 18.22 12.43
C GLY A 286 12.60 18.28 13.35
N PRO A 287 12.49 18.93 14.52
CA PRO A 287 13.56 18.91 15.52
C PRO A 287 13.71 17.51 16.11
N ASP A 288 14.95 17.12 16.46
CA ASP A 288 15.28 15.79 17.00
C ASP A 288 14.42 15.39 18.21
N THR A 289 14.00 16.38 19.01
CA THR A 289 13.13 16.17 20.18
C THR A 289 11.71 15.72 19.82
N ALA A 290 11.21 16.08 18.63
CA ALA A 290 9.86 15.76 18.16
C ALA A 290 9.79 14.48 17.32
N LEU A 291 10.91 14.02 16.75
CA LEU A 291 10.94 12.82 15.90
C LEU A 291 10.47 11.55 16.63
N PRO A 292 10.86 11.26 17.89
CA PRO A 292 10.34 10.09 18.62
C PRO A 292 8.82 10.12 18.78
N GLY A 293 8.26 11.30 19.02
CA GLY A 293 6.80 11.51 19.09
C GLY A 293 6.12 11.19 17.76
N LEU A 294 6.69 11.66 16.64
CA LEU A 294 6.20 11.36 15.31
C LEU A 294 6.20 9.86 14.99
N ILE A 295 7.26 9.12 15.36
CA ILE A 295 7.35 7.67 15.12
C ILE A 295 6.31 6.89 15.95
N ARG A 296 5.99 7.38 17.16
CA ARG A 296 4.84 6.86 17.92
C ARG A 296 3.52 7.10 17.19
N SER A 297 3.26 8.35 16.77
CA SER A 297 2.03 8.68 16.02
C SER A 297 1.91 7.85 14.73
N LEU A 298 3.02 7.57 14.05
CA LEU A 298 3.09 6.66 12.89
C LEU A 298 2.70 5.22 13.25
N THR A 299 3.24 4.71 14.36
CA THR A 299 2.95 3.36 14.83
C THR A 299 1.48 3.22 15.19
N ASP A 300 0.92 4.20 15.92
CA ASP A 300 -0.48 4.19 16.33
C ASP A 300 -1.40 4.31 15.10
N PHE A 301 -1.10 5.23 14.18
CA PHE A 301 -1.84 5.41 12.93
C PHE A 301 -1.91 4.13 12.09
N THR A 302 -0.78 3.42 11.96
CA THR A 302 -0.71 2.16 11.19
C THR A 302 -1.35 1.00 11.92
N ALA A 303 -1.20 0.91 13.25
CA ALA A 303 -1.84 -0.12 14.08
C ALA A 303 -3.37 -0.02 14.05
N GLU A 304 -3.94 1.18 14.04
CA GLU A 304 -5.37 1.41 13.93
C GLU A 304 -5.95 1.04 12.56
N ARG A 305 -5.12 1.09 11.50
CA ARG A 305 -5.57 0.83 10.12
C ARG A 305 -5.19 -0.58 9.63
N GLY A 306 -4.42 -1.33 10.44
CA GLY A 306 -3.90 -2.64 10.07
C GLY A 306 -2.91 -2.57 8.92
N LEU A 307 -2.13 -1.48 8.88
CA LEU A 307 -1.09 -1.24 7.88
C LEU A 307 0.26 -1.72 8.41
N ARG A 308 1.11 -2.13 7.49
CA ARG A 308 2.55 -2.34 7.76
C ARG A 308 3.29 -1.03 7.55
N ILE A 309 4.37 -0.81 8.29
CA ILE A 309 5.25 0.33 8.09
C ILE A 309 6.42 -0.06 7.16
N GLY A 310 6.74 0.81 6.22
CA GLY A 310 8.02 0.80 5.52
C GLY A 310 8.47 2.21 5.18
N ALA A 311 9.74 2.38 4.80
CA ALA A 311 10.28 3.65 4.34
C ALA A 311 11.24 3.42 3.18
N VAL A 312 11.23 4.29 2.18
CA VAL A 312 12.11 4.21 1.00
C VAL A 312 13.05 5.40 1.01
N GLY A 313 14.35 5.15 0.81
CA GLY A 313 15.36 6.21 0.80
C GLY A 313 15.71 6.72 2.20
N ALA A 314 15.53 5.90 3.24
CA ALA A 314 15.88 6.29 4.60
C ALA A 314 17.39 6.46 4.75
N SER A 315 17.82 7.50 5.47
CA SER A 315 19.21 7.65 5.90
C SER A 315 19.57 6.63 7.00
N GLU A 316 20.85 6.57 7.32
CA GLU A 316 21.34 5.82 8.47
C GLU A 316 20.80 6.36 9.80
N ALA A 317 20.69 7.69 9.95
CA ALA A 317 20.14 8.32 11.15
C ALA A 317 18.67 7.93 11.38
N PHE A 318 17.86 7.98 10.32
CA PHE A 318 16.45 7.56 10.41
C PHE A 318 16.35 6.05 10.64
N SER A 319 17.19 5.24 9.99
CA SER A 319 17.26 3.79 10.25
C SER A 319 17.50 3.49 11.73
N SER A 320 18.45 4.17 12.37
CA SER A 320 18.75 3.99 13.80
C SER A 320 17.56 4.39 14.67
N LEU A 321 16.91 5.53 14.41
CA LEU A 321 15.70 5.94 15.14
C LEU A 321 14.54 4.95 14.96
N ALA A 322 14.37 4.43 13.74
CA ALA A 322 13.33 3.50 13.37
C ALA A 322 13.55 2.09 13.96
N HIS A 323 14.79 1.74 14.28
CA HIS A 323 15.14 0.46 14.90
C HIS A 323 14.42 0.26 16.23
N ASP A 324 14.34 1.30 17.05
CA ASP A 324 13.64 1.29 18.34
C ASP A 324 12.11 1.10 18.20
N ALA A 325 11.55 1.39 17.02
CA ALA A 325 10.16 1.08 16.67
C ALA A 325 9.97 -0.33 16.08
N GLY A 326 11.04 -1.13 16.00
CA GLY A 326 11.03 -2.49 15.45
C GLY A 326 11.07 -2.53 13.93
N LEU A 327 11.66 -1.52 13.28
CA LEU A 327 11.96 -1.54 11.86
C LEU A 327 13.40 -2.01 11.62
N HIS A 328 13.58 -2.74 10.54
CA HIS A 328 14.87 -3.23 10.09
C HIS A 328 15.23 -2.55 8.78
N ALA A 329 16.50 -2.20 8.63
CA ALA A 329 17.03 -1.62 7.41
C ALA A 329 17.54 -2.70 6.47
N LEU A 330 17.06 -2.66 5.23
CA LEU A 330 17.65 -3.35 4.11
C LEU A 330 18.36 -2.31 3.24
N TYR A 331 19.64 -2.52 2.96
CA TYR A 331 20.37 -1.66 2.03
C TYR A 331 19.66 -1.59 0.68
N LEU A 332 19.37 -0.37 0.21
CA LEU A 332 18.64 -0.11 -1.02
C LEU A 332 19.58 0.35 -2.14
N GLY A 333 20.58 1.18 -1.83
CA GLY A 333 21.46 1.80 -2.81
C GLY A 333 22.28 2.93 -2.21
N ASP A 334 23.15 3.51 -3.04
CA ASP A 334 23.96 4.66 -2.66
C ASP A 334 23.55 5.88 -3.47
N GLU A 335 23.45 7.01 -2.78
CA GLU A 335 23.27 8.33 -3.36
C GLU A 335 24.62 8.87 -3.81
N ALA A 336 24.70 9.42 -5.02
CA ALA A 336 25.91 10.05 -5.53
C ALA A 336 25.92 11.54 -5.17
N ILE A 337 26.73 11.94 -4.19
CA ILE A 337 26.92 13.34 -3.79
C ILE A 337 28.21 13.88 -4.41
N VAL A 338 28.12 14.91 -5.25
CA VAL A 338 29.26 15.57 -5.88
C VAL A 338 29.52 16.91 -5.20
N ALA A 339 30.73 17.13 -4.73
CA ALA A 339 31.16 18.45 -4.26
C ALA A 339 31.36 19.38 -5.46
N THR A 340 30.82 20.59 -5.40
CA THR A 340 31.04 21.62 -6.43
C THR A 340 32.42 22.24 -6.29
N THR A 341 32.86 22.44 -5.05
CA THR A 341 34.21 22.90 -4.70
C THR A 341 35.26 21.87 -5.11
N GLY A 342 36.23 22.31 -5.89
CA GLY A 342 37.32 21.46 -6.38
C GLY A 342 36.93 20.54 -7.55
N PHE A 343 35.70 20.60 -8.06
CA PHE A 343 35.34 19.88 -9.28
C PHE A 343 36.11 20.47 -10.48
N SER A 344 36.89 19.64 -11.16
CA SER A 344 37.66 20.05 -12.33
C SER A 344 37.49 19.06 -13.46
N LEU A 345 37.41 19.61 -14.68
CA LEU A 345 37.47 18.81 -15.91
C LEU A 345 38.90 18.43 -16.27
N GLU A 346 39.91 18.78 -15.49
CA GLU A 346 41.31 18.43 -15.77
C GLU A 346 41.66 17.00 -15.35
N GLY A 347 42.75 16.48 -15.91
CA GLY A 347 43.25 15.14 -15.60
C GLY A 347 42.75 14.03 -16.53
N ARG A 348 43.40 12.86 -16.40
CA ARG A 348 43.16 11.66 -17.21
C ARG A 348 41.83 10.96 -16.90
N PRO A 349 41.40 10.79 -15.64
CA PRO A 349 40.17 10.06 -15.31
C PRO A 349 38.89 10.67 -15.92
N ILE A 350 38.79 12.00 -15.98
CA ILE A 350 37.59 12.71 -16.48
C ILE A 350 37.66 13.04 -17.99
N LYS A 351 38.69 12.56 -18.71
CA LYS A 351 38.95 12.89 -20.14
C LYS A 351 37.72 12.68 -21.04
N LYS A 352 36.98 11.58 -20.84
CA LYS A 352 35.79 11.27 -21.67
C LYS A 352 34.66 12.28 -21.47
N VAL A 353 34.44 12.72 -20.23
CA VAL A 353 33.44 13.75 -19.90
C VAL A 353 33.87 15.09 -20.48
N ARG A 354 35.14 15.49 -20.30
CA ARG A 354 35.71 16.71 -20.91
C ARG A 354 35.56 16.72 -22.44
N GLN A 355 35.84 15.60 -23.11
CA GLN A 355 35.65 15.48 -24.56
C GLN A 355 34.19 15.60 -24.99
N ALA A 356 33.25 15.11 -24.18
CA ALA A 356 31.82 15.27 -24.44
C ALA A 356 31.39 16.74 -24.29
N VAL A 357 31.79 17.40 -23.21
CA VAL A 357 31.53 18.82 -22.95
C VAL A 357 32.04 19.68 -24.10
N ASN A 358 33.33 19.60 -24.42
CA ASN A 358 33.94 20.42 -25.47
C ASN A 358 33.36 20.16 -26.87
N ARG A 359 32.79 18.97 -27.11
CA ARG A 359 32.12 18.65 -28.38
C ARG A 359 30.77 19.35 -28.47
N LEU A 360 29.97 19.28 -27.41
CA LEU A 360 28.65 19.93 -27.37
C LEU A 360 28.78 21.45 -27.51
N GLU A 361 29.78 22.06 -26.84
CA GLU A 361 30.07 23.50 -26.96
C GLU A 361 30.48 23.90 -28.37
N ARG A 362 31.30 23.08 -29.04
CA ARG A 362 31.69 23.30 -30.44
C ARG A 362 30.54 23.12 -31.43
N SER A 363 29.50 22.38 -31.04
CA SER A 363 28.24 22.25 -31.76
C SER A 363 27.20 23.29 -31.26
N GLY A 364 27.68 24.38 -30.66
CA GLY A 364 26.91 25.54 -30.23
C GLY A 364 25.83 25.28 -29.19
N PHE A 365 25.90 24.17 -28.45
CA PHE A 365 25.05 23.97 -27.29
C PHE A 365 25.53 24.82 -26.11
N SER A 366 24.59 25.52 -25.48
CA SER A 366 24.82 26.31 -24.27
C SER A 366 23.99 25.77 -23.10
N ALA A 367 24.39 26.10 -21.88
CA ALA A 367 23.63 25.79 -20.67
C ALA A 367 23.44 27.05 -19.82
N GLU A 368 22.23 27.24 -19.31
CA GLU A 368 21.86 28.38 -18.50
C GLU A 368 21.16 27.93 -17.23
N LEU A 369 21.51 28.56 -16.11
CA LEU A 369 20.82 28.35 -14.84
C LEU A 369 19.64 29.31 -14.72
N ARG A 370 18.46 28.76 -14.46
CA ARG A 370 17.24 29.52 -14.20
C ARG A 370 16.62 29.05 -12.89
N ARG A 371 16.04 29.98 -12.14
CA ARG A 371 15.17 29.63 -11.01
C ARG A 371 13.80 29.24 -11.54
N LEU A 372 13.22 28.16 -11.03
CA LEU A 372 11.92 27.67 -11.50
C LEU A 372 10.82 28.73 -11.39
N GLY A 373 10.83 29.53 -10.31
CA GLY A 373 9.89 30.65 -10.14
C GLY A 373 10.09 31.84 -11.09
N SER A 374 11.22 31.91 -11.80
CA SER A 374 11.56 32.97 -12.77
C SER A 374 11.34 32.56 -14.24
N LEU A 375 10.86 31.34 -14.48
CA LEU A 375 10.58 30.86 -15.83
C LEU A 375 9.31 31.51 -16.37
N THR A 376 9.40 31.97 -17.62
CA THR A 376 8.22 32.41 -18.37
C THR A 376 7.30 31.21 -18.66
N GLU A 377 6.03 31.49 -18.93
CA GLU A 377 5.07 30.45 -19.32
C GLU A 377 5.50 29.72 -20.60
N THR A 378 6.14 30.43 -21.54
CA THR A 378 6.70 29.83 -22.76
C THR A 378 7.81 28.83 -22.45
N GLU A 379 8.78 29.22 -21.62
CA GLU A 379 9.88 28.33 -21.21
C GLU A 379 9.36 27.10 -20.45
N ARG A 380 8.36 27.29 -19.57
CA ARG A 380 7.70 26.19 -18.86
C ARG A 380 7.08 25.19 -19.85
N ARG A 381 6.35 25.67 -20.85
CA ARG A 381 5.75 24.81 -21.89
C ARG A 381 6.78 24.06 -22.71
N GLU A 382 7.90 24.69 -23.05
CA GLU A 382 9.00 24.04 -23.76
C GLU A 382 9.63 22.91 -22.93
N LEU A 383 9.94 23.16 -21.66
CA LEU A 383 10.47 22.14 -20.74
C LEU A 383 9.49 20.96 -20.58
N GLU A 384 8.20 21.25 -20.43
CA GLU A 384 7.18 20.22 -20.38
C GLU A 384 7.08 19.42 -21.70
N ALA A 385 7.27 20.07 -22.86
CA ALA A 385 7.30 19.40 -24.14
C ALA A 385 8.49 18.44 -24.26
N VAL A 386 9.68 18.86 -23.86
CA VAL A 386 10.87 18.00 -23.76
C VAL A 386 10.59 16.81 -22.83
N SER A 387 10.00 17.06 -21.65
CA SER A 387 9.63 16.02 -20.69
C SER A 387 8.60 15.03 -21.26
N ARG A 388 7.60 15.50 -22.03
CA ARG A 388 6.64 14.65 -22.74
C ARG A 388 7.32 13.78 -23.80
N ARG A 389 8.18 14.36 -24.65
CA ARG A 389 8.92 13.63 -25.69
C ARG A 389 9.86 12.59 -25.09
N TRP A 390 10.59 12.94 -24.04
CA TRP A 390 11.47 12.02 -23.32
C TRP A 390 10.73 10.80 -22.77
N ARG A 391 9.55 11.01 -22.15
CA ARG A 391 8.75 9.92 -21.58
C ARG A 391 8.13 9.01 -22.64
N ALA A 392 7.92 9.48 -23.87
CA ALA A 392 7.33 8.71 -24.97
C ALA A 392 6.04 7.94 -24.57
N GLY A 393 5.18 8.57 -23.78
CA GLY A 393 3.91 7.97 -23.30
C GLY A 393 4.01 7.15 -22.01
N ALA A 394 5.21 6.95 -21.45
CA ALA A 394 5.37 6.36 -20.13
C ALA A 394 4.79 7.28 -19.03
N PRO A 395 4.19 6.73 -17.96
CA PRO A 395 3.73 7.53 -16.83
C PRO A 395 4.91 8.19 -16.10
N GLU A 396 4.63 9.31 -15.43
CA GLU A 396 5.59 9.92 -14.52
C GLU A 396 5.98 8.94 -13.41
N ARG A 397 7.27 8.86 -13.13
CA ARG A 397 7.87 7.99 -12.10
C ARG A 397 8.24 8.82 -10.87
N GLY A 398 8.57 8.13 -9.78
CA GLY A 398 9.09 8.75 -8.57
C GLY A 398 8.16 8.64 -7.37
N PHE A 399 8.79 8.72 -6.20
CA PHE A 399 8.15 8.81 -4.90
C PHE A 399 9.10 9.50 -3.92
N SER A 400 10.26 8.88 -3.67
CA SER A 400 11.26 9.43 -2.73
C SER A 400 12.37 10.25 -3.38
N MET A 401 12.49 10.20 -4.72
CA MET A 401 13.69 10.66 -5.45
C MET A 401 13.41 11.48 -6.71
N ALA A 402 12.16 11.78 -7.01
CA ALA A 402 11.82 12.64 -8.14
C ALA A 402 10.54 13.41 -7.79
N MET A 403 10.42 14.65 -8.26
CA MET A 403 9.15 15.38 -8.22
C MET A 403 8.17 14.82 -9.26
N ASP A 404 6.89 15.05 -9.02
CA ASP A 404 5.77 14.72 -9.92
C ASP A 404 5.65 15.69 -11.12
N GLY A 405 6.34 16.82 -11.07
CA GLY A 405 6.42 17.77 -12.18
C GLY A 405 7.31 18.99 -11.89
N LEU A 406 7.21 19.98 -12.77
CA LEU A 406 7.82 21.30 -12.64
C LEU A 406 6.82 22.36 -12.10
N GLY A 407 5.64 21.91 -11.68
CA GLY A 407 4.55 22.74 -11.17
C GLY A 407 4.40 22.62 -9.66
N GLY A 408 3.89 23.67 -9.02
CA GLY A 408 3.60 23.71 -7.59
C GLY A 408 4.21 24.92 -6.88
N GLU A 409 3.43 25.57 -6.02
CA GLU A 409 3.85 26.78 -5.28
C GLU A 409 5.05 26.54 -4.34
N GLY A 410 5.27 25.29 -3.93
CA GLY A 410 6.37 24.89 -3.05
C GLY A 410 7.74 24.78 -3.73
N LEU A 411 7.81 24.87 -5.06
CA LEU A 411 9.02 24.62 -5.84
C LEU A 411 9.71 25.90 -6.36
N ALA A 412 9.28 27.08 -5.93
CA ALA A 412 9.85 28.35 -6.43
C ALA A 412 11.37 28.48 -6.20
N ASP A 413 11.91 27.82 -5.17
CA ASP A 413 13.35 27.82 -4.83
C ASP A 413 14.16 26.78 -5.62
N SER A 414 13.48 26.00 -6.47
CA SER A 414 14.13 24.97 -7.30
C SER A 414 14.88 25.62 -8.46
N ALA A 415 15.95 24.97 -8.89
CA ALA A 415 16.77 25.39 -9.99
C ALA A 415 16.52 24.51 -11.22
N VAL A 416 16.61 25.10 -12.41
CA VAL A 416 16.59 24.39 -13.68
C VAL A 416 17.80 24.81 -14.48
N VAL A 417 18.64 23.85 -14.83
CA VAL A 417 19.73 24.06 -15.79
C VAL A 417 19.23 23.63 -17.15
N VAL A 418 19.02 24.61 -18.03
CA VAL A 418 18.43 24.44 -19.35
C VAL A 418 19.55 24.37 -20.38
N CYS A 419 19.47 23.42 -21.31
CA CYS A 419 20.38 23.35 -22.45
C CYS A 419 19.66 23.76 -23.74
N ARG A 420 20.25 24.74 -24.43
CA ARG A 420 19.80 25.24 -25.73
C ARG A 420 20.76 24.81 -26.83
N ASP A 421 20.25 24.58 -28.03
CA ASP A 421 21.06 24.38 -29.24
C ASP A 421 21.42 25.72 -29.92
N GLU A 422 22.11 25.65 -31.05
CA GLU A 422 22.51 26.80 -31.88
C GLU A 422 21.32 27.68 -32.30
N ASP A 423 20.14 27.08 -32.49
CA ASP A 423 18.90 27.77 -32.85
C ASP A 423 18.19 28.38 -31.63
N GLY A 424 18.77 28.26 -30.43
CA GLY A 424 18.22 28.73 -29.18
C GLY A 424 17.07 27.87 -28.63
N ARG A 425 16.80 26.67 -29.17
CA ARG A 425 15.70 25.81 -28.72
C ARG A 425 16.10 24.97 -27.53
N ILE A 426 15.20 24.79 -26.56
CA ILE A 426 15.48 23.91 -25.41
C ILE A 426 15.49 22.44 -25.86
N ARG A 427 16.65 21.79 -25.72
CA ARG A 427 16.86 20.37 -26.09
C ARG A 427 17.05 19.45 -24.90
N GLY A 428 17.24 19.99 -23.70
CA GLY A 428 17.32 19.22 -22.47
C GLY A 428 17.37 20.11 -21.24
N PHE A 429 17.11 19.52 -20.09
CA PHE A 429 17.24 20.21 -18.81
C PHE A 429 17.49 19.24 -17.65
N LEU A 430 18.12 19.78 -16.60
CA LEU A 430 18.16 19.18 -15.28
C LEU A 430 17.37 20.06 -14.30
N HIS A 431 16.48 19.46 -13.54
CA HIS A 431 15.73 20.12 -12.46
C HIS A 431 16.31 19.71 -11.13
N PHE A 432 16.62 20.68 -10.27
CA PHE A 432 17.20 20.48 -8.94
C PHE A 432 16.31 21.11 -7.87
N VAL A 433 16.12 20.39 -6.77
CA VAL A 433 15.39 20.85 -5.60
C VAL A 433 16.35 21.07 -4.42
N PRO A 434 16.14 22.07 -3.55
CA PRO A 434 17.06 22.35 -2.46
C PRO A 434 16.95 21.31 -1.33
N ALA A 435 18.08 20.95 -0.72
CA ALA A 435 18.10 20.40 0.64
C ALA A 435 18.18 21.59 1.61
N TYR A 436 17.18 21.76 2.47
CA TYR A 436 17.06 22.97 3.26
C TYR A 436 17.98 22.94 4.48
N GLY A 437 18.73 24.00 4.73
CA GLY A 437 19.63 24.13 5.89
C GLY A 437 21.06 23.62 5.67
N ARG A 438 21.41 23.27 4.43
CA ARG A 438 22.80 23.25 3.94
C ARG A 438 22.85 23.69 2.48
N PRO A 439 23.98 24.19 1.96
CA PRO A 439 24.11 24.62 0.56
C PRO A 439 24.17 23.41 -0.39
N THR A 440 23.10 22.62 -0.45
CA THR A 440 23.02 21.39 -1.24
C THR A 440 21.77 21.38 -2.10
N MET A 441 21.88 20.87 -3.33
CA MET A 441 20.73 20.61 -4.19
C MET A 441 20.67 19.17 -4.66
N SER A 442 19.45 18.65 -4.83
CA SER A 442 19.19 17.28 -5.28
C SER A 442 18.56 17.27 -6.65
N LEU A 443 19.11 16.47 -7.55
CA LEU A 443 18.55 16.27 -8.86
C LEU A 443 17.16 15.66 -8.73
N SER A 444 16.15 16.30 -9.31
CA SER A 444 14.78 15.78 -9.35
C SER A 444 14.41 15.20 -10.70
N ALA A 445 14.89 15.78 -11.79
CA ALA A 445 14.57 15.30 -13.13
C ALA A 445 15.72 15.56 -14.09
N MET A 446 15.97 14.58 -14.94
CA MET A 446 16.95 14.62 -16.01
C MET A 446 16.23 14.31 -17.32
N ARG A 447 16.07 15.31 -18.17
CA ARG A 447 15.30 15.20 -19.41
C ARG A 447 16.11 15.72 -20.57
N ARG A 448 16.03 15.04 -21.70
CA ARG A 448 16.57 15.50 -22.97
C ARG A 448 15.69 15.04 -24.12
N ASP A 449 15.83 15.68 -25.27
CA ASP A 449 15.29 15.14 -26.49
C ASP A 449 16.08 13.90 -26.94
N ARG A 450 15.44 13.04 -27.74
CA ARG A 450 16.10 11.85 -28.30
C ARG A 450 17.10 12.23 -29.38
N ASP A 451 16.79 13.26 -30.15
CA ASP A 451 17.56 13.76 -31.30
C ASP A 451 18.67 14.73 -30.88
N THR A 452 19.40 14.39 -29.81
CA THR A 452 20.49 15.22 -29.26
C THR A 452 21.83 14.50 -29.37
N PRO A 453 22.95 15.21 -29.59
CA PRO A 453 24.27 14.59 -29.64
C PRO A 453 24.58 13.76 -28.38
N ASN A 454 25.35 12.69 -28.55
CA ASN A 454 25.82 11.89 -27.44
C ASN A 454 26.60 12.76 -26.44
N GLY A 455 26.37 12.57 -25.15
CA GLY A 455 27.05 13.32 -24.09
C GLY A 455 26.32 14.58 -23.62
N LEU A 456 25.14 14.92 -24.17
CA LEU A 456 24.34 16.05 -23.69
C LEU A 456 24.07 16.00 -22.17
N THR A 457 23.79 14.80 -21.64
CA THR A 457 23.58 14.63 -20.20
C THR A 457 24.86 14.86 -19.40
N ASP A 458 26.01 14.35 -19.88
CA ASP A 458 27.31 14.59 -19.23
C ASP A 458 27.60 16.11 -19.22
N PHE A 459 27.34 16.80 -20.34
CA PHE A 459 27.45 18.26 -20.46
C PHE A 459 26.56 19.00 -19.46
N LEU A 460 25.28 18.64 -19.39
CA LEU A 460 24.32 19.25 -18.47
C LEU A 460 24.72 19.06 -16.99
N VAL A 461 25.20 17.87 -16.61
CA VAL A 461 25.65 17.62 -15.22
C VAL A 461 26.86 18.49 -14.89
N VAL A 462 27.86 18.54 -15.77
CA VAL A 462 29.05 19.39 -15.59
C VAL A 462 28.68 20.86 -15.47
N ARG A 463 27.85 21.36 -16.38
CA ARG A 463 27.38 22.75 -16.34
C ARG A 463 26.55 23.04 -15.11
N SER A 464 25.80 22.07 -14.59
CA SER A 464 25.08 22.22 -13.33
C SER A 464 26.03 22.34 -12.14
N ILE A 465 27.09 21.52 -12.08
CA ILE A 465 28.11 21.60 -11.02
C ILE A 465 28.76 22.99 -11.00
N GLN A 466 29.13 23.50 -12.19
CA GLN A 466 29.75 24.82 -12.33
C GLN A 466 28.79 25.96 -11.97
N LEU A 467 27.63 26.05 -12.64
CA LEU A 467 26.68 27.16 -12.49
C LEU A 467 26.06 27.21 -11.09
N LEU A 468 25.76 26.06 -10.47
CA LEU A 468 25.25 26.03 -9.10
C LEU A 468 26.36 26.31 -8.08
N GLY A 469 27.59 25.89 -8.36
CA GLY A 469 28.77 26.24 -7.57
C GLY A 469 29.01 27.75 -7.51
N GLU A 470 28.85 28.44 -8.64
CA GLU A 470 28.92 29.91 -8.73
C GLU A 470 27.82 30.61 -7.91
N GLN A 471 26.69 29.95 -7.67
CA GLN A 471 25.60 30.45 -6.81
C GLN A 471 25.76 30.04 -5.33
N GLY A 472 26.91 29.49 -4.94
CA GLY A 472 27.21 29.11 -3.56
C GLY A 472 26.63 27.76 -3.12
N VAL A 473 26.18 26.91 -4.06
CA VAL A 473 25.85 25.50 -3.74
C VAL A 473 27.17 24.73 -3.61
N GLU A 474 27.37 24.04 -2.49
CA GLU A 474 28.59 23.27 -2.18
C GLU A 474 28.47 21.79 -2.59
N GLU A 475 27.27 21.21 -2.56
CA GLU A 475 27.05 19.81 -2.89
C GLU A 475 25.85 19.60 -3.83
N LEU A 476 25.97 18.66 -4.76
CA LEU A 476 24.89 18.20 -5.63
C LEU A 476 24.64 16.70 -5.46
N SER A 477 23.40 16.31 -5.17
CA SER A 477 22.97 14.91 -5.28
C SER A 477 22.53 14.59 -6.70
N LEU A 478 23.16 13.59 -7.32
CA LEU A 478 22.82 13.07 -8.65
C LEU A 478 21.87 11.85 -8.59
N ASN A 479 21.12 11.70 -7.50
CA ASN A 479 20.25 10.56 -7.20
C ASN A 479 20.97 9.20 -7.09
N PHE A 480 20.18 8.15 -6.87
CA PHE A 480 20.62 6.82 -6.48
C PHE A 480 21.14 5.96 -7.61
N ALA A 481 22.20 5.21 -7.31
CA ALA A 481 22.46 3.93 -7.92
C ALA A 481 21.93 2.81 -7.00
N ALA A 482 20.79 2.20 -7.35
CA ALA A 482 20.22 1.12 -6.54
C ALA A 482 21.18 -0.07 -6.45
N PHE A 483 21.33 -0.69 -5.29
CA PHE A 483 22.02 -1.98 -5.08
C PHE A 483 23.50 -2.09 -5.51
N ALA A 484 24.21 -0.97 -5.78
CA ALA A 484 25.59 -0.99 -6.28
C ALA A 484 26.56 -1.80 -5.39
N ARG A 485 26.49 -1.65 -4.06
CA ARG A 485 27.30 -2.43 -3.10
C ARG A 485 27.11 -3.94 -3.17
N TRP A 486 25.90 -4.44 -3.43
CA TRP A 486 25.68 -5.89 -3.58
C TRP A 486 26.28 -6.47 -4.86
N LEU A 487 26.48 -5.63 -5.87
CA LEU A 487 27.12 -6.02 -7.12
C LEU A 487 28.65 -6.04 -7.01
N HIS A 488 29.23 -5.09 -6.27
CA HIS A 488 30.68 -4.88 -6.22
C HIS A 488 31.38 -5.38 -4.94
N SER A 489 30.67 -5.53 -3.81
CA SER A 489 31.28 -5.96 -2.54
C SER A 489 30.26 -6.61 -1.57
N PRO A 490 29.79 -7.84 -1.83
CA PRO A 490 28.92 -8.57 -0.90
C PRO A 490 29.72 -9.03 0.34
N THR A 491 29.24 -8.70 1.54
CA THR A 491 29.91 -8.96 2.83
C THR A 491 29.17 -9.97 3.72
N GLY A 492 27.91 -10.31 3.41
CA GLY A 492 27.02 -11.14 4.23
C GLY A 492 26.60 -12.47 3.59
N ARG A 493 26.07 -13.39 4.41
CA ARG A 493 25.73 -14.78 4.00
C ARG A 493 24.58 -14.89 2.99
N ILE A 494 23.66 -13.91 2.96
CA ILE A 494 22.44 -13.91 2.13
C ILE A 494 22.58 -12.98 0.90
N GLU A 495 23.58 -12.12 0.91
CA GLU A 495 23.82 -11.08 -0.10
C GLU A 495 24.19 -11.64 -1.48
N PRO A 496 24.92 -12.76 -1.62
CA PRO A 496 25.15 -13.39 -2.94
C PRO A 496 23.87 -13.87 -3.62
N LEU A 497 22.86 -14.30 -2.85
CA LEU A 497 21.56 -14.73 -3.37
C LEU A 497 20.73 -13.52 -3.82
N LEU A 498 20.68 -12.47 -3.00
CA LEU A 498 20.06 -11.19 -3.35
C LEU A 498 20.71 -10.56 -4.57
N ALA A 499 22.04 -10.62 -4.69
CA ALA A 499 22.77 -10.15 -5.85
C ALA A 499 22.39 -10.90 -7.14
N ARG A 500 22.08 -12.21 -7.08
CA ARG A 500 21.56 -12.95 -8.25
C ARG A 500 20.16 -12.50 -8.64
N VAL A 501 19.29 -12.18 -7.68
CA VAL A 501 17.94 -11.65 -7.95
C VAL A 501 18.04 -10.26 -8.57
N VAL A 502 18.90 -9.39 -8.02
CA VAL A 502 19.16 -8.04 -8.55
C VAL A 502 19.76 -8.10 -9.95
N ARG A 503 20.74 -8.99 -10.21
CA ARG A 503 21.30 -9.20 -11.57
C ARG A 503 20.24 -9.64 -12.59
N ARG A 504 19.28 -10.47 -12.20
CA ARG A 504 18.12 -10.80 -13.07
C ARG A 504 17.20 -9.60 -13.31
N GLY A 505 17.14 -8.67 -12.36
CA GLY A 505 16.38 -7.42 -12.45
C GLY A 505 17.11 -6.28 -13.19
N ASP A 506 18.43 -6.36 -13.38
CA ASP A 506 19.26 -5.27 -13.91
C ASP A 506 18.75 -4.74 -15.26
N ARG A 507 18.25 -5.63 -16.14
CA ARG A 507 17.66 -5.25 -17.44
C ARG A 507 16.41 -4.36 -17.32
N HIS A 508 15.69 -4.40 -16.19
CA HIS A 508 14.52 -3.56 -15.92
C HIS A 508 14.87 -2.26 -15.15
N PHE A 509 15.97 -2.25 -14.39
CA PHE A 509 16.33 -1.15 -13.49
C PHE A 509 17.54 -0.31 -13.96
N GLN A 510 18.29 -0.75 -14.99
CA GLN A 510 19.47 -0.02 -15.53
C GLN A 510 20.48 0.38 -14.44
N ILE A 511 20.69 -0.52 -13.47
CA ILE A 511 21.40 -0.23 -12.22
C ILE A 511 22.88 0.06 -12.49
N GLU A 512 23.53 -0.82 -13.25
CA GLU A 512 24.96 -0.71 -13.54
C GLU A 512 25.28 0.50 -14.43
N SER A 513 24.38 0.83 -15.36
CA SER A 513 24.54 2.01 -16.23
C SER A 513 24.38 3.33 -15.47
N LEU A 514 23.50 3.41 -14.47
CA LEU A 514 23.31 4.62 -13.67
C LEU A 514 24.46 4.82 -12.68
N TYR A 515 24.92 3.74 -12.06
CA TYR A 515 26.14 3.76 -11.22
C TYR A 515 27.35 4.24 -12.03
N SER A 516 27.61 3.59 -13.17
CA SER A 516 28.74 3.92 -14.05
C SER A 516 28.64 5.33 -14.62
N PHE A 517 27.43 5.85 -14.81
CA PHE A 517 27.20 7.23 -15.20
C PHE A 517 27.60 8.21 -14.09
N ASN A 518 27.09 8.02 -12.87
CA ASN A 518 27.38 8.90 -11.74
C ASN A 518 28.85 8.83 -11.29
N ALA A 519 29.48 7.66 -11.37
CA ALA A 519 30.89 7.45 -10.99
C ALA A 519 31.87 8.33 -11.80
N LYS A 520 31.49 8.78 -13.00
CA LYS A 520 32.33 9.68 -13.84
C LYS A 520 32.58 11.05 -13.19
N PHE A 521 31.74 11.44 -12.24
CA PHE A 521 31.79 12.74 -11.57
C PHE A 521 32.43 12.66 -10.18
N PHE A 522 33.07 11.53 -9.85
CA PHE A 522 33.79 11.30 -8.58
C PHE A 522 32.94 11.61 -7.33
N PRO A 523 31.71 11.06 -7.22
CA PRO A 523 30.84 11.35 -6.08
C PRO A 523 31.33 10.66 -4.80
N ARG A 524 31.00 11.26 -3.66
CA ARG A 524 30.90 10.58 -2.37
C ARG A 524 29.60 9.77 -2.35
N TRP A 525 29.70 8.49 -2.03
CA TRP A 525 28.56 7.58 -1.95
C TRP A 525 27.94 7.60 -0.55
N GLN A 526 26.66 7.93 -0.46
CA GLN A 526 25.91 7.93 0.80
C GLN A 526 24.87 6.82 0.81
N PRO A 527 24.94 5.86 1.75
CA PRO A 527 24.08 4.68 1.75
C PRO A 527 22.66 5.01 2.18
N ARG A 528 21.67 4.41 1.51
CA ARG A 528 20.25 4.51 1.88
C ARG A 528 19.55 3.19 1.92
N TYR A 529 18.45 3.18 2.67
CA TYR A 529 17.82 1.97 3.16
C TYR A 529 16.33 1.91 2.84
N LEU A 530 15.85 0.69 2.63
CA LEU A 530 14.45 0.31 2.68
C LEU A 530 14.15 -0.19 4.10
N LEU A 531 13.33 0.53 4.85
CA LEU A 531 12.91 0.11 6.19
C LEU A 531 11.70 -0.81 6.12
N HIS A 532 11.65 -1.83 6.96
CA HIS A 532 10.53 -2.79 7.02
C HIS A 532 10.34 -3.40 8.42
N GLU A 533 9.12 -3.84 8.77
CA GLU A 533 8.79 -4.43 10.09
C GLU A 533 9.30 -5.87 10.33
N GLY A 534 10.20 -6.38 9.50
CA GLY A 534 10.74 -7.75 9.60
C GLY A 534 10.57 -8.60 8.34
N VAL A 535 11.13 -9.81 8.36
CA VAL A 535 11.34 -10.65 7.16
C VAL A 535 10.04 -11.01 6.45
N SER A 536 8.97 -11.33 7.17
CA SER A 536 7.67 -11.67 6.56
C SER A 536 6.99 -10.48 5.85
N ALA A 537 7.33 -9.25 6.24
CA ALA A 537 6.76 -8.03 5.65
C ALA A 537 7.59 -7.54 4.44
N LEU A 538 8.83 -8.01 4.30
CA LEU A 538 9.77 -7.51 3.30
C LEU A 538 9.26 -7.68 1.85
N PRO A 539 8.76 -8.86 1.40
CA PRO A 539 8.30 -9.01 0.01
C PRO A 539 7.18 -8.04 -0.34
N ARG A 540 6.27 -7.82 0.60
CA ARG A 540 5.13 -6.92 0.44
C ARG A 540 5.57 -5.45 0.43
N THR A 541 6.54 -5.10 1.28
CA THR A 541 7.12 -3.75 1.37
C THR A 541 7.91 -3.42 0.11
N ALA A 542 8.71 -4.36 -0.39
CA ALA A 542 9.45 -4.22 -1.65
C ALA A 542 8.49 -4.06 -2.85
N LEU A 543 7.43 -4.89 -2.94
CA LEU A 543 6.41 -4.74 -3.98
C LEU A 543 5.73 -3.37 -3.93
N ALA A 544 5.39 -2.91 -2.72
CA ALA A 544 4.80 -1.59 -2.54
C ALA A 544 5.78 -0.47 -2.96
N ALA A 545 7.07 -0.59 -2.62
CA ALA A 545 8.11 0.36 -3.00
C ALA A 545 8.27 0.45 -4.52
N MET A 546 8.29 -0.70 -5.21
CA MET A 546 8.35 -0.76 -6.68
C MET A 546 7.11 -0.15 -7.36
N ASP A 547 5.92 -0.30 -6.77
CA ASP A 547 4.69 0.33 -7.29
C ASP A 547 4.72 1.86 -7.12
N VAL A 548 5.13 2.37 -5.95
CA VAL A 548 5.13 3.83 -5.71
C VAL A 548 6.19 4.56 -6.52
N GLU A 549 7.39 3.98 -6.70
CA GLU A 549 8.44 4.56 -7.55
C GLU A 549 8.11 4.47 -9.06
N GLY A 550 7.09 3.68 -9.43
CA GLY A 550 6.62 3.56 -10.81
C GLY A 550 7.40 2.56 -11.67
N HIS A 551 8.00 1.56 -11.04
CA HIS A 551 8.73 0.47 -11.71
C HIS A 551 7.84 -0.70 -12.15
N LEU A 552 6.63 -0.81 -11.60
CA LEU A 552 5.68 -1.84 -12.03
C LEU A 552 4.87 -1.39 -13.26
N PRO A 553 4.73 -2.23 -14.30
CA PRO A 553 3.87 -1.93 -15.43
C PRO A 553 2.42 -1.79 -14.95
N ARG A 554 1.81 -0.62 -15.20
CA ARG A 554 0.38 -0.44 -14.93
C ARG A 554 -0.41 -1.23 -15.98
N PRO A 555 -1.40 -2.06 -15.59
CA PRO A 555 -2.19 -2.81 -16.55
C PRO A 555 -2.80 -1.85 -17.59
N ALA A 556 -2.58 -2.12 -18.88
CA ALA A 556 -2.97 -1.25 -19.98
C ALA A 556 -4.47 -0.89 -19.95
N LEU A 557 -5.30 -1.80 -19.43
CA LEU A 557 -6.74 -1.67 -19.28
C LEU A 557 -7.15 -0.54 -18.31
N LEU A 558 -6.46 -0.39 -17.17
CA LEU A 558 -6.70 0.71 -16.22
C LEU A 558 -6.27 2.07 -16.78
N THR A 559 -5.22 2.08 -17.60
CA THR A 559 -4.73 3.28 -18.28
C THR A 559 -5.71 3.74 -19.37
N ARG A 560 -6.32 2.80 -20.11
CA ARG A 560 -7.40 3.09 -21.09
C ARG A 560 -8.65 3.64 -20.41
N LEU A 561 -9.12 3.01 -19.34
CA LEU A 561 -10.32 3.46 -18.62
C LEU A 561 -10.14 4.85 -17.99
N ARG A 562 -8.95 5.18 -17.49
CA ARG A 562 -8.65 6.53 -16.99
C ARG A 562 -8.52 7.59 -18.08
N ARG A 563 -8.03 7.24 -19.28
CA ARG A 563 -8.06 8.16 -20.43
C ARG A 563 -9.48 8.47 -20.83
N LEU A 564 -10.34 7.45 -20.93
CA LEU A 564 -11.76 7.61 -21.25
C LEU A 564 -12.50 8.44 -20.20
N ALA A 565 -12.20 8.24 -18.92
CA ALA A 565 -12.79 9.03 -17.83
C ALA A 565 -12.32 10.50 -17.81
N ARG A 566 -11.12 10.81 -18.32
CA ARG A 566 -10.61 12.19 -18.43
C ARG A 566 -11.02 12.88 -19.73
N SER A 567 -11.27 12.14 -20.80
CA SER A 567 -11.82 12.67 -22.05
C SER A 567 -13.32 12.93 -21.98
N GLY A 568 -14.03 12.33 -21.02
CA GLY A 568 -15.48 12.55 -20.82
C GLY A 568 -15.87 13.83 -20.08
N THR A 569 -14.89 14.62 -19.58
CA THR A 569 -15.16 15.88 -18.85
C THR A 569 -14.80 17.14 -19.64
N ALA A 570 -14.45 17.02 -20.92
CA ALA A 570 -14.27 18.16 -21.82
C ALA A 570 -15.13 17.96 -23.07
N GLN A 571 -16.03 18.90 -23.33
CA GLN A 571 -16.99 18.99 -24.45
C GLN A 571 -18.36 18.34 -24.21
N ALA A 572 -19.28 19.11 -23.63
CA ALA A 572 -20.68 19.05 -24.03
C ALA A 572 -20.86 20.02 -25.22
N PRO A 573 -21.17 19.56 -26.45
CA PRO A 573 -21.59 20.45 -27.51
C PRO A 573 -23.06 20.81 -27.31
N ALA A 574 -23.33 22.12 -27.31
CA ALA A 574 -24.66 22.68 -27.41
C ALA A 574 -25.25 22.38 -28.80
N LEU A 575 -26.21 21.47 -28.87
CA LEU A 575 -27.07 21.27 -30.06
C LEU A 575 -28.48 20.91 -29.60
N LEU A 576 -29.29 21.93 -29.30
CA LEU A 576 -30.75 21.89 -29.38
C LEU A 576 -31.23 23.33 -29.65
N ARG A 577 -31.19 23.71 -30.93
CA ARG A 577 -32.03 24.75 -31.55
C ARG A 577 -32.32 24.32 -32.98
N THR A 578 -33.43 23.60 -33.13
CA THR A 578 -34.51 23.78 -34.12
C THR A 578 -35.54 22.71 -33.83
#